data_AF-A0A6B8K9Z2-F1
#
_entry.id   AF-A0A6B8K9Z2-F1
#
_cell.length_a   1.000
_cell.length_b   1.000
_cell.length_c   1.000
_cell.angle_alpha   90.00
_cell.angle_beta   90.00
_cell.angle_gamma   90.00
#
_symmetry.space_group_name_H-M   'P 1'
#
loop_
_entity.id
_entity.type
_entity.pdbx_description
1 polymer ?
#
loop_
_entity_poly.entity_id
_entity_poly.type
_entity_poly.pdbx_seq_one_letter_code
_entity_poly.pdbx_strand_id
1 'polypeptide(L)'
;MKATPEFSGQGFEFVRSLLSRASATGSRNAGKSRGPDSGETDSSASAPPSRRSVEDALFYCFLAMLAWAPFWFASNRPAIWGVNAIGIAALTLAYEATLLWSGKRHPVSIGRIWPAALIFAAVCLWSWLQMAPSIPRAYQHPVWQMARDLLKRDFPGSISVSREDTVLALLRFATYGLTFWLALQMCRSAERAWRLVQAVAIIGAVYAAYGIVAFYIFPKTILWFEKEGYTDSLTSTFVNRNSYATYAGIGLVCCFSLISTVYLRETQNRAASLGRRIAGFVAITAGDGGLWISCAFVIGAALVLTGSRGGVAATVGGILACLSLVAVRGRKNATAVGFTLLLSTLAIGAAFLNYGDFLADRLTTEGLASDDRLAAYGLTWRSISDAPLLGFGDGTFQDVFPMYRDRSVGILGVWDKCHNSYLEALQGLGVPLALALFGALLYLFGKCVRAALTRKAAATAPLAASAATTILALHAFVDFSIQIQAIALTWAALIGAGVAQSWSSRERTSL
;
A
#
# COMPACT_ATOMS: atom_id res chain seq x y z
N MET A 1 -20.28 -30.61 25.39
CA MET A 1 -19.26 -31.69 25.42
C MET A 1 -18.53 -31.66 24.06
N LYS A 2 -17.23 -31.33 24.06
CA LYS A 2 -16.23 -31.38 22.95
C LYS A 2 -16.48 -30.42 21.75
N ALA A 3 -15.52 -29.66 21.22
CA ALA A 3 -14.12 -29.39 21.57
C ALA A 3 -13.72 -28.05 20.92
N THR A 4 -13.03 -27.19 21.65
CA THR A 4 -12.33 -25.99 21.15
C THR A 4 -10.99 -26.38 20.54
N PRO A 5 -10.57 -25.87 19.37
CA PRO A 5 -9.21 -26.05 18.90
C PRO A 5 -8.32 -24.95 19.51
N GLU A 6 -7.31 -25.38 20.28
CA GLU A 6 -6.19 -24.54 20.70
C GLU A 6 -5.35 -24.17 19.47
N PHE A 7 -5.26 -22.87 19.17
CA PHE A 7 -4.29 -22.34 18.22
C PHE A 7 -2.89 -22.38 18.84
N SER A 8 -2.10 -23.39 18.46
CA SER A 8 -0.70 -23.50 18.86
C SER A 8 0.18 -22.53 18.05
N GLY A 9 1.16 -21.93 18.72
CA GLY A 9 2.08 -20.89 18.21
C GLY A 9 3.06 -21.30 17.09
N GLN A 10 2.70 -22.27 16.25
CA GLN A 10 3.57 -22.80 15.19
C GLN A 10 3.70 -21.85 13.98
N GLY A 11 2.70 -21.00 13.70
CA GLY A 11 2.76 -20.03 12.59
C GLY A 11 3.85 -18.96 12.77
N PHE A 12 4.11 -18.54 14.01
CA PHE A 12 5.10 -17.51 14.32
C PHE A 12 6.54 -18.04 14.22
N GLU A 13 6.77 -19.29 14.65
CA GLU A 13 8.07 -19.97 14.54
C GLU A 13 8.40 -20.34 13.08
N PHE A 14 7.40 -20.65 12.23
CA PHE A 14 7.62 -20.88 10.80
C PHE A 14 8.09 -19.61 10.07
N VAL A 15 7.44 -18.47 10.31
CA VAL A 15 7.85 -17.17 9.76
C VAL A 15 9.23 -16.76 10.28
N ARG A 16 9.52 -17.00 11.57
CA ARG A 16 10.84 -16.74 12.17
C ARG A 16 11.94 -17.64 11.60
N SER A 17 11.65 -18.92 11.34
CA SER A 17 12.56 -19.89 10.71
C SER A 17 12.90 -19.49 9.27
N LEU A 18 11.89 -19.09 8.48
CA LEU A 18 12.10 -18.57 7.11
C LEU A 18 12.93 -17.29 7.09
N LEU A 19 12.65 -16.35 8.01
CA LEU A 19 13.38 -15.07 8.10
C LEU A 19 14.81 -15.22 8.65
N SER A 20 15.06 -16.18 9.53
CA SER A 20 16.40 -16.44 10.10
C SER A 20 17.33 -17.19 9.14
N ARG A 21 16.80 -18.16 8.38
CA ARG A 21 17.56 -18.88 7.34
C ARG A 21 18.05 -17.93 6.23
N ALA A 22 17.27 -16.90 5.91
CA ALA A 22 17.69 -15.84 4.99
C ALA A 22 18.77 -14.89 5.56
N SER A 23 18.99 -14.85 6.88
CA SER A 23 20.05 -14.02 7.49
C SER A 23 21.40 -14.73 7.64
N ALA A 24 21.40 -16.07 7.68
CA ALA A 24 22.60 -16.86 7.99
C ALA A 24 23.64 -16.89 6.85
N THR A 25 23.24 -16.55 5.62
CA THR A 25 24.14 -16.51 4.44
C THR A 25 24.95 -15.21 4.31
N GLY A 26 24.70 -14.21 5.16
CA GLY A 26 25.41 -12.92 5.13
C GLY A 26 26.66 -12.83 6.01
N SER A 27 27.01 -13.88 6.77
CA SER A 27 28.13 -13.83 7.72
C SER A 27 28.93 -15.14 7.73
N ARG A 28 29.80 -15.32 6.75
CA ARG A 28 30.93 -16.26 6.84
C ARG A 28 32.19 -15.59 6.32
N ASN A 29 32.84 -14.82 7.20
CA ASN A 29 34.30 -14.77 7.30
C ASN A 29 34.72 -13.88 8.47
N ALA A 30 35.03 -14.50 9.60
CA ALA A 30 35.96 -13.99 10.58
C ALA A 30 36.45 -15.19 11.40
N GLY A 31 37.66 -15.66 11.10
CA GLY A 31 38.32 -16.71 11.86
C GLY A 31 38.63 -16.25 13.29
N LYS A 32 38.58 -17.18 14.24
CA LYS A 32 39.22 -16.99 15.55
C LYS A 32 39.74 -18.32 16.09
N SER A 33 41.02 -18.27 16.45
CA SER A 33 41.82 -19.25 17.16
C SER A 33 41.30 -19.49 18.58
N ARG A 34 41.51 -20.71 19.06
CA ARG A 34 41.20 -21.18 20.43
C ARG A 34 42.34 -20.88 21.40
N GLY A 35 41.99 -20.61 22.65
CA GLY A 35 42.82 -20.73 23.86
C GLY A 35 41.89 -20.88 25.10
N PRO A 36 42.24 -21.68 26.13
CA PRO A 36 41.27 -22.20 27.11
C PRO A 36 41.27 -21.49 28.49
N ASP A 37 40.21 -21.82 29.24
CA ASP A 37 40.01 -21.78 30.71
C ASP A 37 39.92 -20.45 31.47
N SER A 38 38.75 -20.20 32.07
CA SER A 38 38.49 -20.50 33.49
C SER A 38 37.04 -20.12 33.85
N GLY A 39 36.41 -20.93 34.70
CA GLY A 39 34.98 -20.85 35.00
C GLY A 39 34.61 -19.75 36.00
N GLU A 40 33.37 -19.29 35.92
CA GLU A 40 32.67 -18.64 37.03
C GLU A 40 31.14 -18.67 36.80
N THR A 41 30.48 -19.41 37.69
CA THR A 41 29.13 -19.24 38.26
C THR A 41 27.96 -18.83 37.36
N ASP A 42 27.05 -19.79 37.19
CA ASP A 42 25.64 -19.61 36.85
C ASP A 42 24.95 -18.63 37.82
N SER A 43 24.59 -17.45 37.31
CA SER A 43 23.47 -16.66 37.83
C SER A 43 22.61 -16.21 36.66
N SER A 44 21.56 -16.98 36.36
CA SER A 44 20.57 -16.65 35.34
C SER A 44 19.63 -15.54 35.81
N ALA A 45 20.18 -14.34 36.02
CA ALA A 45 19.38 -13.13 36.01
C ALA A 45 19.15 -12.75 34.54
N SER A 46 17.90 -12.79 34.07
CA SER A 46 17.54 -12.36 32.73
C SER A 46 17.91 -10.89 32.56
N ALA A 47 19.07 -10.62 31.94
CA ALA A 47 19.49 -9.27 31.63
C ALA A 47 18.36 -8.58 30.82
N PRO A 48 18.04 -7.31 31.12
CA PRO A 48 16.99 -6.60 30.40
C PRO A 48 17.29 -6.64 28.90
N PRO A 49 16.26 -6.86 28.04
CA PRO A 49 16.46 -7.01 26.61
C PRO A 49 17.28 -5.84 26.04
N SER A 50 18.30 -6.15 25.25
CA SER A 50 19.15 -5.14 24.63
C SER A 50 18.30 -4.15 23.82
N ARG A 51 18.55 -2.84 23.88
CA ARG A 51 17.69 -1.83 23.23
C ARG A 51 17.46 -2.07 21.73
N ARG A 52 18.43 -2.69 21.04
CA ARG A 52 18.29 -3.12 19.63
C ARG A 52 17.16 -4.14 19.46
N SER A 53 16.96 -5.04 20.42
CA SER A 53 15.86 -6.01 20.37
C SER A 53 14.48 -5.38 20.56
N VAL A 54 14.37 -4.24 21.26
CA VAL A 54 13.09 -3.51 21.39
C VAL A 54 12.70 -2.85 20.07
N GLU A 55 13.62 -2.13 19.42
CA GLU A 55 13.34 -1.54 18.11
C GLU A 55 13.03 -2.59 17.03
N ASP A 56 13.72 -3.74 17.09
CA ASP A 56 13.44 -4.87 16.19
C ASP A 56 12.07 -5.49 16.49
N ALA A 57 11.68 -5.65 17.77
CA ALA A 57 10.35 -6.12 18.15
C ALA A 57 9.26 -5.18 17.62
N LEU A 58 9.40 -3.87 17.81
CA LEU A 58 8.46 -2.88 17.26
C LEU A 58 8.36 -2.98 15.74
N PHE A 59 9.48 -3.22 15.05
CA PHE A 59 9.49 -3.37 13.59
C PHE A 59 8.71 -4.61 13.16
N TYR A 60 8.89 -5.75 13.83
CA TYR A 60 8.13 -6.96 13.53
C TYR A 60 6.65 -6.84 13.91
N CYS A 61 6.31 -6.13 14.99
CA CYS A 61 4.91 -5.80 15.30
C CYS A 61 4.29 -4.92 14.20
N PHE A 62 5.04 -3.96 13.66
CA PHE A 62 4.59 -3.16 12.52
C PHE A 62 4.35 -4.02 11.27
N LEU A 63 5.24 -4.97 10.96
CA LEU A 63 5.02 -5.92 9.87
C LEU A 63 3.80 -6.82 10.11
N ALA A 64 3.56 -7.24 11.35
CA ALA A 64 2.39 -8.02 11.71
C ALA A 64 1.09 -7.22 11.53
N MET A 65 1.07 -5.92 11.85
CA MET A 65 -0.06 -5.03 11.55
C MET A 65 -0.33 -4.94 10.05
N LEU A 66 0.71 -4.88 9.21
CA LEU A 66 0.56 -4.90 7.75
C LEU A 66 0.04 -6.26 7.23
N ALA A 67 0.39 -7.37 7.88
CA ALA A 67 -0.13 -8.70 7.55
C ALA A 67 -1.59 -8.88 8.00
N TRP A 68 -1.97 -8.23 9.10
CA TRP A 68 -3.33 -8.20 9.63
C TRP A 68 -4.28 -7.37 8.77
N ALA A 69 -3.84 -6.22 8.25
CA ALA A 69 -4.72 -5.27 7.57
C ALA A 69 -5.57 -5.87 6.43
N PRO A 70 -5.08 -6.79 5.58
CA PRO A 70 -5.91 -7.38 4.54
C PRO A 70 -6.92 -8.43 5.04
N PHE A 71 -6.74 -8.96 6.26
CA PHE A 71 -7.44 -10.15 6.74
C PHE A 71 -8.95 -9.97 6.77
N TRP A 72 -9.43 -8.94 7.48
CA TRP A 72 -10.85 -8.73 7.68
C TRP A 72 -11.44 -7.80 6.61
N PHE A 73 -11.93 -8.37 5.51
CA PHE A 73 -12.50 -7.63 4.38
C PHE A 73 -11.59 -6.52 3.85
N ALA A 74 -10.27 -6.76 3.85
CA ALA A 74 -9.25 -5.76 3.54
C ALA A 74 -9.29 -4.47 4.36
N SER A 75 -9.76 -4.58 5.61
CA SER A 75 -10.06 -3.44 6.48
C SER A 75 -11.02 -2.46 5.80
N ASN A 76 -12.09 -2.95 5.17
CA ASN A 76 -13.14 -2.13 4.56
C ASN A 76 -14.37 -1.95 5.49
N ARG A 77 -14.15 -1.87 6.81
CA ARG A 77 -15.21 -1.69 7.82
C ARG A 77 -14.77 -0.72 8.92
N PRO A 78 -15.63 0.20 9.40
CA PRO A 78 -15.26 1.20 10.42
C PRO A 78 -14.64 0.61 11.70
N ALA A 79 -15.18 -0.50 12.21
CA ALA A 79 -14.63 -1.15 13.39
C ALA A 79 -13.16 -1.56 13.20
N ILE A 80 -12.80 -2.07 12.02
CA ILE A 80 -11.43 -2.47 11.69
C ILE A 80 -10.54 -1.25 11.45
N TRP A 81 -11.09 -0.15 10.93
CA TRP A 81 -10.38 1.12 10.85
C TRP A 81 -9.92 1.58 12.23
N GLY A 82 -10.79 1.47 13.24
CA GLY A 82 -10.48 1.74 14.64
C GLY A 82 -9.40 0.82 15.21
N VAL A 83 -9.47 -0.49 14.98
CA VAL A 83 -8.45 -1.45 15.42
C VAL A 83 -7.08 -1.08 14.85
N ASN A 84 -7.01 -0.81 13.55
CA ASN A 84 -5.76 -0.41 12.90
C ASN A 84 -5.25 0.94 13.43
N ALA A 85 -6.14 1.91 13.64
CA ALA A 85 -5.78 3.21 14.20
C ALA A 85 -5.17 3.08 15.60
N ILE A 86 -5.81 2.31 16.48
CA ILE A 86 -5.31 2.06 17.85
C ILE A 86 -3.97 1.34 17.80
N GLY A 87 -3.85 0.27 17.01
CA GLY A 87 -2.62 -0.52 16.92
C GLY A 87 -1.43 0.28 16.39
N ILE A 88 -1.63 1.04 15.29
CA ILE A 88 -0.58 1.87 14.70
C ILE A 88 -0.23 3.06 15.61
N ALA A 89 -1.22 3.70 16.26
CA ALA A 89 -0.97 4.75 17.22
C ALA A 89 -0.18 4.24 18.43
N ALA A 90 -0.56 3.09 18.99
CA ALA A 90 0.17 2.48 20.11
C ALA A 90 1.61 2.13 19.73
N LEU A 91 1.84 1.58 18.53
CA LEU A 91 3.19 1.32 18.03
C LEU A 91 3.98 2.60 17.83
N THR A 92 3.34 3.67 17.36
CA THR A 92 4.00 4.98 17.21
C THR A 92 4.37 5.55 18.58
N LEU A 93 3.46 5.56 19.54
CA LEU A 93 3.74 6.03 20.90
C LEU A 93 4.85 5.21 21.56
N ALA A 94 4.85 3.88 21.40
CA ALA A 94 5.91 3.02 21.91
C ALA A 94 7.26 3.35 21.26
N TYR A 95 7.28 3.55 19.93
CA TYR A 95 8.49 3.98 19.22
C TYR A 95 8.99 5.34 19.71
N GLU A 96 8.12 6.34 19.84
CA GLU A 96 8.48 7.67 20.34
C GLU A 96 9.00 7.63 21.79
N ALA A 97 8.37 6.83 22.65
CA ALA A 97 8.83 6.62 24.02
C ALA A 97 10.26 6.03 24.07
N THR A 98 10.61 5.12 23.15
CA THR A 98 11.98 4.60 23.06
C THR A 98 13.00 5.68 22.67
N LEU A 99 12.63 6.62 21.79
CA LEU A 99 13.49 7.74 21.41
C LEU A 99 13.68 8.72 22.57
N LEU A 100 12.58 9.10 23.23
CA LEU A 100 12.60 9.99 24.38
C LEU A 100 13.44 9.43 25.53
N TRP A 101 13.23 8.17 25.92
CA TRP A 101 14.02 7.53 26.99
C TRP A 101 15.49 7.39 26.59
N SER A 102 15.78 7.12 25.31
CA SER A 102 17.18 6.98 24.86
C SER A 102 17.89 8.31 24.61
N GLY A 103 17.19 9.45 24.69
CA GLY A 103 17.73 10.77 24.34
C GLY A 103 18.17 10.89 22.87
N LYS A 104 17.69 9.99 22.00
CA LYS A 104 18.07 9.97 20.58
C LYS A 104 17.14 10.86 19.76
N ARG A 105 17.71 11.50 18.73
CA ARG A 105 16.93 12.18 17.69
C ARG A 105 16.37 11.17 16.70
N HIS A 106 15.29 11.55 16.02
CA HIS A 106 14.73 10.79 14.91
C HIS A 106 15.80 10.45 13.85
N PRO A 107 15.87 9.18 13.39
CA PRO A 107 16.76 8.79 12.28
C PRO A 107 16.58 9.61 11.01
N VAL A 108 15.35 10.07 10.74
CA VAL A 108 15.02 11.00 9.66
C VAL A 108 14.37 12.24 10.26
N SER A 109 15.03 13.40 10.13
CA SER A 109 14.46 14.68 10.57
C SER A 109 13.22 15.05 9.75
N ILE A 110 12.19 15.59 10.40
CA ILE A 110 10.97 16.11 9.75
C ILE A 110 11.30 17.22 8.73
N GLY A 111 12.38 17.98 8.95
CA GLY A 111 12.87 18.99 8.01
C GLY A 111 13.21 18.42 6.63
N ARG A 112 13.47 17.12 6.54
CA ARG A 112 13.71 16.46 5.26
C ARG A 112 12.44 16.19 4.46
N ILE A 113 11.25 16.26 5.07
CA ILE A 113 9.96 16.04 4.42
C ILE A 113 8.96 17.17 4.69
N TRP A 114 9.44 18.33 5.16
CA TRP A 114 8.59 19.40 5.68
C TRP A 114 7.48 19.87 4.73
N PRO A 115 7.65 19.96 3.40
CA PRO A 115 6.56 20.44 2.54
C PRO A 115 5.39 19.45 2.55
N ALA A 116 5.70 18.14 2.45
CA ALA A 116 4.68 17.10 2.49
C ALA A 116 4.06 16.98 3.89
N ALA A 117 4.85 17.11 4.96
CA ALA A 117 4.34 17.08 6.33
C ALA A 117 3.41 18.27 6.62
N LEU A 118 3.75 19.47 6.16
CA LEU A 118 2.93 20.67 6.32
C LEU A 118 1.61 20.54 5.56
N ILE A 119 1.65 20.10 4.30
CA ILE A 119 0.43 19.88 3.51
C ILE A 119 -0.44 18.79 4.14
N PHE A 120 0.16 17.68 4.58
CA PHE A 120 -0.58 16.62 5.26
C PHE A 120 -1.24 17.12 6.56
N ALA A 121 -0.54 17.91 7.36
CA ALA A 121 -1.10 18.55 8.54
C ALA A 121 -2.22 19.54 8.18
N ALA A 122 -2.06 20.30 7.10
CA ALA A 122 -3.11 21.20 6.59
C ALA A 122 -4.35 20.42 6.12
N VAL A 123 -4.19 19.26 5.47
CA VAL A 123 -5.30 18.35 5.12
C VAL A 123 -6.02 17.87 6.38
N CYS A 124 -5.29 17.39 7.38
CA CYS A 124 -5.89 16.92 8.63
C CYS A 124 -6.63 18.05 9.37
N LEU A 125 -6.02 19.24 9.44
CA LEU A 125 -6.62 20.42 10.04
C LEU A 125 -7.86 20.87 9.27
N TRP A 126 -7.82 20.82 7.94
CA TRP A 126 -8.95 21.17 7.10
C TRP A 126 -10.12 20.21 7.26
N SER A 127 -9.87 18.89 7.26
CA SER A 127 -10.92 17.90 7.53
C SER A 127 -11.54 18.12 8.91
N TRP A 128 -10.73 18.47 9.93
CA TRP A 128 -11.23 18.83 11.25
C TRP A 128 -12.07 20.13 11.23
N LEU A 129 -11.65 21.16 10.49
CA LEU A 129 -12.42 22.38 10.30
C LEU A 129 -13.72 22.13 9.54
N GLN A 130 -13.72 21.22 8.55
CA GLN A 130 -14.91 20.87 7.78
C GLN A 130 -16.00 20.28 8.66
N MET A 131 -15.66 19.52 9.71
CA MET A 131 -16.62 18.93 10.65
C MET A 131 -16.96 19.82 11.85
N ALA A 132 -16.25 20.95 12.05
CA ALA A 132 -16.38 21.77 13.24
C ALA A 132 -17.80 22.34 13.41
N PRO A 133 -18.40 22.27 14.62
CA PRO A 133 -19.77 22.74 14.87
C PRO A 133 -19.88 24.28 14.94
N SER A 134 -18.76 24.98 15.09
CA SER A 134 -18.70 26.43 15.32
C SER A 134 -18.42 27.24 14.04
N ILE A 135 -18.64 26.67 12.86
CA ILE A 135 -18.43 27.36 11.58
C ILE A 135 -19.58 28.37 11.34
N PRO A 136 -19.28 29.62 10.88
CA PRO A 136 -20.33 30.61 10.56
C PRO A 136 -21.35 30.06 9.57
N ARG A 137 -22.63 30.43 9.73
CA ARG A 137 -23.75 29.93 8.90
C ARG A 137 -23.54 30.09 7.40
N ALA A 138 -22.83 31.14 6.97
CA ALA A 138 -22.52 31.38 5.55
C ALA A 138 -21.63 30.30 4.91
N TYR A 139 -20.87 29.55 5.71
CA TYR A 139 -20.00 28.46 5.23
C TYR A 139 -20.57 27.07 5.55
N GLN A 140 -21.70 26.98 6.24
CA GLN A 140 -22.33 25.70 6.52
C GLN A 140 -23.01 25.18 5.24
N HIS A 141 -22.95 23.86 5.03
CA HIS A 141 -23.68 23.25 3.94
C HIS A 141 -25.20 23.47 4.11
N PRO A 142 -25.95 23.79 3.03
CA PRO A 142 -27.39 24.06 3.11
C PRO A 142 -28.23 22.95 3.75
N VAL A 143 -27.76 21.70 3.69
CA VAL A 143 -28.42 20.55 4.34
C VAL A 143 -28.67 20.78 5.84
N TRP A 144 -27.79 21.50 6.53
CA TRP A 144 -27.96 21.78 7.95
C TRP A 144 -29.12 22.75 8.20
N GLN A 145 -29.34 23.72 7.30
CA GLN A 145 -30.49 24.60 7.38
C GLN A 145 -31.79 23.83 7.09
N MET A 146 -31.81 23.02 6.02
CA MET A 146 -32.96 22.18 5.68
C MET A 146 -33.35 21.24 6.84
N ALA A 147 -32.35 20.63 7.49
CA ALA A 147 -32.57 19.77 8.64
C ALA A 147 -33.11 20.54 9.86
N ARG A 148 -32.63 21.75 10.14
CA ARG A 148 -33.16 22.61 11.22
C ARG A 148 -34.63 22.95 10.99
N ASP A 149 -34.96 23.35 9.77
CA ASP A 149 -36.32 23.74 9.39
C ASP A 149 -37.28 22.56 9.48
N LEU A 150 -36.85 21.38 9.02
CA LEU A 150 -37.65 20.15 9.07
C LEU A 150 -37.86 19.63 10.50
N LEU A 151 -36.79 19.60 11.31
CA LEU A 151 -36.81 19.09 12.68
C LEU A 151 -37.35 20.11 13.69
N LYS A 152 -37.56 21.37 13.26
CA LYS A 152 -37.97 22.50 14.12
C LYS A 152 -37.10 22.64 15.37
N ARG A 153 -35.80 22.36 15.22
CA ARG A 153 -34.81 22.38 16.31
C ARG A 153 -33.56 23.06 15.82
N ASP A 154 -33.03 23.99 16.60
CA ASP A 154 -31.73 24.59 16.30
C ASP A 154 -30.59 23.66 16.76
N PHE A 155 -29.60 23.50 15.88
CA PHE A 155 -28.38 22.75 16.14
C PHE A 155 -27.27 23.25 15.21
N PRO A 156 -26.00 23.14 15.64
CA PRO A 156 -24.87 23.60 14.83
C PRO A 156 -24.78 22.84 13.51
N GLY A 157 -24.53 23.55 12.41
CA GLY A 157 -24.15 22.98 11.11
C GLY A 157 -22.64 22.98 10.88
N SER A 158 -22.18 22.39 9.79
CA SER A 158 -20.76 22.31 9.41
C SER A 158 -20.59 22.47 7.91
N ILE A 159 -19.34 22.61 7.44
CA ILE A 159 -19.04 22.56 6.00
C ILE A 159 -19.33 21.14 5.48
N SER A 160 -18.92 20.13 6.24
CA SER A 160 -19.17 18.74 5.91
C SER A 160 -20.68 18.42 5.93
N VAL A 161 -21.14 17.67 4.93
CA VAL A 161 -22.49 17.13 4.84
C VAL A 161 -22.72 16.05 5.90
N SER A 162 -21.72 15.22 6.16
CA SER A 162 -21.72 14.18 7.20
C SER A 162 -20.46 14.30 8.06
N ARG A 163 -20.64 14.81 9.28
CA ARG A 163 -19.53 14.94 10.24
C ARG A 163 -18.91 13.60 10.59
N GLU A 164 -19.73 12.57 10.71
CA GLU A 164 -19.29 11.22 11.09
C GLU A 164 -18.36 10.63 10.03
N ASP A 165 -18.75 10.71 8.75
CA ASP A 165 -17.91 10.20 7.66
C ASP A 165 -16.60 10.96 7.54
N THR A 166 -16.61 12.28 7.76
CA THR A 166 -15.39 13.08 7.80
C THR A 166 -14.51 12.73 9.01
N VAL A 167 -15.08 12.36 10.17
CA VAL A 167 -14.32 11.83 11.33
C VAL A 167 -13.64 10.52 10.95
N LEU A 168 -14.36 9.60 10.32
CA LEU A 168 -13.81 8.30 9.91
C LEU A 168 -12.74 8.47 8.82
N ALA A 169 -12.93 9.41 7.90
CA ALA A 169 -11.93 9.76 6.89
C ALA A 169 -10.65 10.34 7.52
N LEU A 170 -10.78 11.27 8.47
CA LEU A 170 -9.66 11.84 9.22
C LEU A 170 -8.91 10.78 10.04
N LEU A 171 -9.63 9.87 10.70
CA LEU A 171 -9.04 8.74 11.44
C LEU A 171 -8.18 7.88 10.50
N ARG A 172 -8.69 7.56 9.31
CA ARG A 172 -7.96 6.79 8.30
C ARG A 172 -6.74 7.54 7.80
N PHE A 173 -6.87 8.82 7.44
CA PHE A 173 -5.75 9.69 7.02
C PHE A 173 -4.65 9.74 8.07
N ALA A 174 -4.99 10.00 9.33
CA ALA A 174 -4.04 10.02 10.45
C ALA A 174 -3.32 8.67 10.59
N THR A 175 -4.05 7.56 10.49
CA THR A 175 -3.46 6.20 10.55
C THR A 175 -2.45 5.95 9.41
N TYR A 176 -2.76 6.43 8.19
CA TYR A 176 -1.84 6.36 7.06
C TYR A 176 -0.58 7.20 7.29
N GLY A 177 -0.74 8.41 7.84
CA GLY A 177 0.37 9.29 8.21
C GLY A 177 1.29 8.68 9.26
N LEU A 178 0.73 8.04 10.30
CA LEU A 178 1.50 7.34 11.33
C LEU A 178 2.22 6.11 10.77
N THR A 179 1.57 5.37 9.87
CA THR A 179 2.18 4.21 9.18
C THR A 179 3.35 4.65 8.29
N PHE A 180 3.17 5.74 7.53
CA PHE A 180 4.25 6.37 6.78
C PHE A 180 5.39 6.81 7.72
N TRP A 181 5.07 7.45 8.85
CA TRP A 181 6.05 7.91 9.83
C TRP A 181 6.87 6.77 10.42
N LEU A 182 6.22 5.71 10.91
CA LEU A 182 6.88 4.50 11.43
C LEU A 182 7.82 3.91 10.37
N ALA A 183 7.33 3.70 9.15
CA ALA A 183 8.16 3.19 8.06
C ALA A 183 9.34 4.12 7.74
N LEU A 184 9.12 5.44 7.70
CA LEU A 184 10.16 6.44 7.45
C LEU A 184 11.30 6.35 8.48
N GLN A 185 10.95 6.21 9.75
CA GLN A 185 11.93 6.19 10.82
C GLN A 185 12.64 4.84 10.93
N MET A 186 11.88 3.73 10.94
CA MET A 186 12.43 2.39 11.13
C MET A 186 13.21 1.89 9.91
N CYS A 187 12.73 2.20 8.71
CA CYS A 187 13.38 1.80 7.46
C CYS A 187 14.50 2.76 7.06
N ARG A 188 15.02 3.59 7.97
CA ARG A 188 16.32 4.25 7.75
C ARG A 188 17.44 3.22 7.62
N SER A 189 17.32 2.08 8.30
CA SER A 189 18.17 0.91 8.08
C SER A 189 17.83 0.24 6.75
N ALA A 190 18.82 0.06 5.89
CA ALA A 190 18.64 -0.64 4.61
C ALA A 190 18.18 -2.10 4.80
N GLU A 191 18.55 -2.72 5.92
CA GLU A 191 18.16 -4.07 6.29
C GLU A 191 16.66 -4.15 6.64
N ARG A 192 16.15 -3.21 7.44
CA ARG A 192 14.71 -3.11 7.75
C ARG A 192 13.90 -2.71 6.51
N ALA A 193 14.42 -1.80 5.68
CA ALA A 193 13.78 -1.44 4.41
C ALA A 193 13.67 -2.65 3.47
N TRP A 194 14.73 -3.47 3.36
CA TRP A 194 14.71 -4.72 2.59
C TRP A 194 13.68 -5.70 3.16
N ARG A 195 13.69 -5.93 4.49
CA ARG A 195 12.72 -6.81 5.17
C ARG A 195 11.28 -6.38 4.99
N LEU A 196 10.99 -5.08 4.98
CA LEU A 196 9.64 -4.58 4.75
C LEU A 196 9.15 -4.96 3.35
N VAL A 197 9.98 -4.78 2.32
CA VAL A 197 9.61 -5.18 0.95
C VAL A 197 9.42 -6.71 0.85
N GLN A 198 10.29 -7.49 1.51
CA GLN A 198 10.13 -8.94 1.61
C GLN A 198 8.80 -9.32 2.28
N ALA A 199 8.47 -8.68 3.40
CA ALA A 199 7.24 -8.94 4.13
C ALA A 199 6.02 -8.63 3.26
N VAL A 200 5.97 -7.50 2.57
CA VAL A 200 4.86 -7.16 1.67
C VAL A 200 4.73 -8.17 0.52
N ALA A 201 5.83 -8.63 -0.07
CA ALA A 201 5.82 -9.67 -1.08
C ALA A 201 5.27 -11.00 -0.54
N ILE A 202 5.70 -11.43 0.65
CA ILE A 202 5.24 -12.66 1.30
C ILE A 202 3.75 -12.55 1.68
N ILE A 203 3.34 -11.44 2.29
CA ILE A 203 1.95 -11.17 2.64
C ILE A 203 1.08 -11.25 1.38
N GLY A 204 1.47 -10.57 0.30
CA GLY A 204 0.79 -10.64 -0.99
C GLY A 204 0.67 -12.08 -1.52
N ALA A 205 1.75 -12.87 -1.44
CA ALA A 205 1.74 -14.27 -1.86
C ALA A 205 0.84 -15.17 -1.00
N VAL A 206 0.80 -14.95 0.31
CA VAL A 206 -0.09 -15.68 1.23
C VAL A 206 -1.55 -15.38 0.91
N TYR A 207 -1.93 -14.12 0.75
CA TYR A 207 -3.30 -13.74 0.36
C TYR A 207 -3.65 -14.19 -1.06
N ALA A 208 -2.67 -14.30 -1.97
CA ALA A 208 -2.85 -14.86 -3.29
C ALA A 208 -3.09 -16.37 -3.28
N ALA A 209 -2.27 -17.12 -2.53
CA ALA A 209 -2.47 -18.55 -2.36
C ALA A 209 -3.83 -18.84 -1.72
N TYR A 210 -4.18 -18.13 -0.63
CA TYR A 210 -5.49 -18.21 -0.01
C TYR A 210 -6.61 -17.88 -1.00
N GLY A 211 -6.48 -16.79 -1.76
CA GLY A 211 -7.47 -16.37 -2.73
C GLY A 211 -7.70 -17.40 -3.84
N ILE A 212 -6.64 -18.05 -4.33
CA ILE A 212 -6.74 -19.12 -5.34
C ILE A 212 -7.50 -20.32 -4.77
N VAL A 213 -7.14 -20.76 -3.56
CA VAL A 213 -7.83 -21.86 -2.87
C VAL A 213 -9.30 -21.52 -2.64
N ALA A 214 -9.59 -20.33 -2.10
CA ALA A 214 -10.96 -19.87 -1.85
C ALA A 214 -11.77 -19.76 -3.15
N PHE A 215 -11.16 -19.29 -4.24
CA PHE A 215 -11.83 -19.16 -5.54
C PHE A 215 -12.32 -20.50 -6.09
N TYR A 216 -11.52 -21.56 -6.00
CA TYR A 216 -11.91 -22.87 -6.54
C TYR A 216 -12.73 -23.72 -5.57
N ILE A 217 -12.46 -23.65 -4.25
CA ILE A 217 -13.11 -24.52 -3.26
C ILE A 217 -14.37 -23.86 -2.69
N PHE A 218 -14.35 -22.54 -2.46
CA PHE A 218 -15.44 -21.80 -1.81
C PHE A 218 -15.83 -20.53 -2.61
N PRO A 219 -16.19 -20.64 -3.91
CA PRO A 219 -16.33 -19.50 -4.82
C PRO A 219 -17.36 -18.45 -4.36
N LYS A 220 -18.38 -18.89 -3.61
CA LYS A 220 -19.50 -18.07 -3.13
C LYS A 220 -19.24 -17.38 -1.79
N THR A 221 -18.06 -17.55 -1.20
CA THR A 221 -17.75 -16.95 0.11
C THR A 221 -16.49 -16.09 0.08
N ILE A 222 -16.45 -15.10 0.96
CA ILE A 222 -15.22 -14.42 1.40
C ILE A 222 -15.02 -14.80 2.85
N LEU A 223 -13.87 -15.40 3.17
CA LEU A 223 -13.63 -16.04 4.47
C LEU A 223 -14.67 -17.14 4.72
N TRP A 224 -15.71 -16.83 5.48
CA TRP A 224 -16.86 -17.71 5.80
C TRP A 224 -18.20 -16.98 5.64
N PHE A 225 -18.21 -15.81 4.98
CA PHE A 225 -19.41 -15.03 4.70
C PHE A 225 -19.78 -15.13 3.22
N GLU A 226 -21.07 -15.09 2.92
CA GLU A 226 -21.54 -15.11 1.53
C GLU A 226 -21.12 -13.85 0.78
N LYS A 227 -20.75 -14.03 -0.49
CA LYS A 227 -20.43 -12.94 -1.40
C LYS A 227 -21.72 -12.28 -1.90
N GLU A 228 -21.76 -10.96 -1.79
CA GLU A 228 -22.80 -10.13 -2.41
C GLU A 228 -22.56 -9.89 -3.90
N GLY A 229 -21.34 -10.10 -4.39
CA GLY A 229 -20.97 -9.95 -5.81
C GLY A 229 -19.64 -10.63 -6.15
N TYR A 230 -19.26 -10.61 -7.42
CA TYR A 230 -17.98 -11.16 -7.91
C TYR A 230 -17.78 -12.65 -7.57
N THR A 231 -18.83 -13.46 -7.70
CA THR A 231 -18.80 -14.91 -7.42
C THR A 231 -17.97 -15.70 -8.44
N ASP A 232 -17.79 -15.13 -9.62
CA ASP A 232 -17.01 -15.65 -10.75
C ASP A 232 -15.56 -15.13 -10.78
N SER A 233 -15.18 -14.28 -9.82
CA SER A 233 -13.89 -13.61 -9.79
C SER A 233 -13.15 -13.90 -8.47
N LEU A 234 -11.83 -13.98 -8.54
CA LEU A 234 -10.99 -14.09 -7.35
C LEU A 234 -10.91 -12.74 -6.62
N THR A 235 -11.32 -12.73 -5.35
CA THR A 235 -11.29 -11.53 -4.49
C THR A 235 -10.41 -11.71 -3.24
N SER A 236 -9.93 -12.92 -2.95
CA SER A 236 -9.24 -13.24 -1.69
C SER A 236 -10.07 -12.80 -0.49
N THR A 237 -9.49 -12.07 0.47
CA THR A 237 -10.19 -11.49 1.62
C THR A 237 -10.83 -10.12 1.32
N PHE A 238 -10.87 -9.67 0.07
CA PHE A 238 -11.44 -8.37 -0.30
C PHE A 238 -12.87 -8.57 -0.79
N VAL A 239 -13.73 -7.56 -0.58
CA VAL A 239 -15.09 -7.53 -1.14
C VAL A 239 -15.06 -7.24 -2.64
N ASN A 240 -14.18 -6.33 -3.07
CA ASN A 240 -14.09 -5.87 -4.45
C ASN A 240 -12.88 -6.49 -5.18
N ARG A 241 -13.12 -7.12 -6.34
CA ARG A 241 -12.07 -7.77 -7.17
C ARG A 241 -10.99 -6.78 -7.66
N ASN A 242 -11.36 -5.53 -7.96
CA ASN A 242 -10.44 -4.50 -8.44
C ASN A 242 -9.50 -4.03 -7.32
N SER A 243 -10.04 -3.92 -6.10
CA SER A 243 -9.22 -3.63 -4.92
C SER A 243 -8.21 -4.74 -4.65
N TYR A 244 -8.63 -6.01 -4.70
CA TYR A 244 -7.69 -7.11 -4.55
C TYR A 244 -6.64 -7.15 -5.68
N ALA A 245 -7.03 -6.91 -6.93
CA ALA A 245 -6.10 -6.83 -8.05
C ALA A 245 -5.00 -5.77 -7.83
N THR A 246 -5.36 -4.62 -7.27
CA THR A 246 -4.38 -3.59 -6.87
C THR A 246 -3.43 -4.08 -5.80
N TYR A 247 -3.96 -4.73 -4.76
CA TYR A 247 -3.15 -5.26 -3.65
C TYR A 247 -2.18 -6.35 -4.13
N ALA A 248 -2.65 -7.27 -4.97
CA ALA A 248 -1.83 -8.26 -5.65
C ALA A 248 -0.75 -7.58 -6.51
N GLY A 249 -1.11 -6.54 -7.28
CA GLY A 249 -0.17 -5.73 -8.04
C GLY A 249 0.96 -5.14 -7.21
N ILE A 250 0.65 -4.59 -6.02
CA ILE A 250 1.65 -4.08 -5.06
C ILE A 250 2.60 -5.20 -4.60
N GLY A 251 2.06 -6.37 -4.23
CA GLY A 251 2.88 -7.53 -3.87
C GLY A 251 3.78 -8.00 -5.01
N LEU A 252 3.27 -7.98 -6.25
CA LEU A 252 4.00 -8.37 -7.44
C LEU A 252 5.18 -7.42 -7.71
N VAL A 253 4.98 -6.11 -7.67
CA VAL A 253 6.10 -5.16 -7.88
C VAL A 253 7.13 -5.19 -6.75
N CYS A 254 6.75 -5.60 -5.53
CA CYS A 254 7.70 -5.90 -4.47
C CYS A 254 8.59 -7.10 -4.84
N CYS A 255 8.01 -8.17 -5.39
CA CYS A 255 8.78 -9.31 -5.91
C CYS A 255 9.74 -8.88 -7.03
N PHE A 256 9.27 -8.11 -8.02
CA PHE A 256 10.12 -7.60 -9.10
C PHE A 256 11.25 -6.70 -8.58
N SER A 257 11.00 -5.88 -7.57
CA SER A 257 12.02 -5.03 -6.94
C SER A 257 13.10 -5.84 -6.21
N LEU A 258 12.71 -6.92 -5.54
CA LEU A 258 13.61 -7.86 -4.86
C LEU A 258 14.47 -8.62 -5.89
N ILE A 259 13.83 -9.23 -6.89
CA ILE A 259 14.50 -9.95 -8.00
C ILE A 259 15.50 -9.03 -8.70
N SER A 260 15.07 -7.81 -9.05
CA SER A 260 15.94 -6.83 -9.70
C SER A 260 17.16 -6.46 -8.84
N THR A 261 16.99 -6.39 -7.52
CA THR A 261 18.11 -6.07 -6.63
C THR A 261 19.09 -7.23 -6.52
N VAL A 262 18.61 -8.47 -6.41
CA VAL A 262 19.47 -9.68 -6.41
C VAL A 262 20.27 -9.74 -7.71
N TYR A 263 19.60 -9.56 -8.85
CA TYR A 263 20.23 -9.56 -10.17
C TYR A 263 21.28 -8.44 -10.33
N LEU A 264 20.99 -7.23 -9.87
CA LEU A 264 21.92 -6.09 -9.94
C LEU A 264 23.15 -6.23 -9.02
N ARG A 265 23.06 -7.03 -7.94
CA ARG A 265 24.20 -7.30 -7.06
C ARG A 265 25.16 -8.29 -7.70
N GLU A 266 24.62 -9.34 -8.32
CA GLU A 266 25.42 -10.39 -8.96
C GLU A 266 26.14 -9.89 -10.22
N THR A 267 25.48 -9.02 -10.99
CA THR A 267 26.02 -8.48 -12.26
C THR A 267 27.04 -7.35 -12.10
N GLN A 268 27.22 -6.80 -10.89
CA GLN A 268 28.27 -5.79 -10.64
C GLN A 268 29.68 -6.38 -10.66
N ASN A 269 29.83 -7.71 -10.60
CA ASN A 269 31.10 -8.40 -10.80
C ASN A 269 31.24 -8.92 -12.24
N ARG A 270 31.89 -8.10 -13.08
CA ARG A 270 32.55 -8.42 -14.37
C ARG A 270 31.69 -8.51 -15.65
N ALA A 271 32.35 -8.17 -16.76
CA ALA A 271 31.98 -8.47 -18.13
C ALA A 271 31.84 -10.00 -18.33
N ALA A 272 30.67 -10.53 -18.03
CA ALA A 272 30.37 -11.95 -18.16
C ALA A 272 29.94 -12.30 -19.59
N SER A 273 30.55 -13.36 -20.15
CA SER A 273 30.09 -14.04 -21.36
C SER A 273 28.65 -14.55 -21.21
N LEU A 274 27.92 -14.73 -22.32
CA LEU A 274 26.52 -15.16 -22.33
C LEU A 274 26.28 -16.42 -21.46
N GLY A 275 27.19 -17.40 -21.50
CA GLY A 275 27.11 -18.61 -20.67
C GLY A 275 27.20 -18.34 -19.15
N ARG A 276 27.99 -17.36 -18.70
CA ARG A 276 28.03 -16.96 -17.28
C ARG A 276 26.80 -16.17 -16.85
N ARG A 277 26.16 -15.45 -17.78
CA ARG A 277 24.86 -14.81 -17.52
C ARG A 277 23.75 -15.84 -17.34
N ILE A 278 23.74 -16.89 -18.18
CA ILE A 278 22.80 -18.00 -18.06
C ILE A 278 23.05 -18.78 -16.75
N ALA A 279 24.30 -19.11 -16.43
CA ALA A 279 24.64 -19.77 -15.17
C ALA A 279 24.26 -18.93 -13.94
N GLY A 280 24.50 -17.61 -13.99
CA GLY A 280 24.07 -16.68 -12.93
C GLY A 280 22.55 -16.59 -12.80
N PHE A 281 21.82 -16.59 -13.91
CA PHE A 281 20.34 -16.63 -13.90
C PHE A 281 19.82 -17.94 -13.29
N VAL A 282 20.42 -19.08 -13.66
CA VAL A 282 20.07 -20.40 -13.07
C VAL A 282 20.40 -20.43 -11.58
N ALA A 283 21.55 -19.94 -11.16
CA ALA A 283 21.95 -19.87 -9.75
C ALA A 283 21.03 -18.96 -8.92
N ILE A 284 20.60 -17.81 -9.48
CA ILE A 284 19.63 -16.91 -8.84
C ILE A 284 18.26 -17.59 -8.73
N THR A 285 17.82 -18.27 -9.80
CA THR A 285 16.54 -18.98 -9.84
C THR A 285 16.51 -20.18 -8.89
N ALA A 286 17.63 -20.87 -8.72
CA ALA A 286 17.79 -22.00 -7.80
C ALA A 286 18.14 -21.59 -6.36
N GLY A 287 18.53 -20.33 -6.14
CA GLY A 287 18.94 -19.77 -4.84
C GLY A 287 17.95 -18.72 -4.30
N ASP A 288 18.49 -17.61 -3.78
CA ASP A 288 17.73 -16.54 -3.10
C ASP A 288 16.66 -15.85 -3.97
N GLY A 289 16.76 -15.95 -5.30
CA GLY A 289 15.78 -15.40 -6.24
C GLY A 289 14.57 -16.30 -6.48
N GLY A 290 14.71 -17.62 -6.28
CA GLY A 290 13.66 -18.60 -6.53
C GLY A 290 12.39 -18.33 -5.72
N LEU A 291 12.54 -18.00 -4.43
CA LEU A 291 11.40 -17.64 -3.57
C LEU A 291 10.59 -16.48 -4.13
N TRP A 292 11.25 -15.40 -4.58
CA TRP A 292 10.55 -14.22 -5.10
C TRP A 292 9.89 -14.49 -6.44
N ILE A 293 10.47 -15.37 -7.28
CA ILE A 293 9.85 -15.83 -8.52
C ILE A 293 8.61 -16.66 -8.21
N SER A 294 8.66 -17.57 -7.23
CA SER A 294 7.49 -18.33 -6.78
C SER A 294 6.39 -17.44 -6.22
N CYS A 295 6.73 -16.46 -5.37
CA CYS A 295 5.79 -15.45 -4.89
C CYS A 295 5.16 -14.67 -6.06
N ALA A 296 5.99 -14.19 -7.01
CA ALA A 296 5.52 -13.46 -8.18
C ALA A 296 4.56 -14.31 -9.04
N PHE A 297 4.85 -15.59 -9.22
CA PHE A 297 3.99 -16.51 -9.98
C PHE A 297 2.62 -16.68 -9.31
N VAL A 298 2.60 -17.00 -8.02
CA VAL A 298 1.35 -17.18 -7.25
C VAL A 298 0.51 -15.90 -7.25
N ILE A 299 1.15 -14.75 -7.01
CA ILE A 299 0.48 -13.44 -7.05
C ILE A 299 -0.04 -13.11 -8.45
N GLY A 300 0.76 -13.36 -9.49
CA GLY A 300 0.39 -13.12 -10.88
C GLY A 300 -0.79 -13.98 -11.33
N ALA A 301 -0.80 -15.26 -10.96
CA ALA A 301 -1.94 -16.14 -11.21
C ALA A 301 -3.21 -15.64 -10.52
N ALA A 302 -3.11 -15.27 -9.24
CA ALA A 302 -4.24 -14.70 -8.51
C ALA A 302 -4.74 -13.39 -9.13
N LEU A 303 -3.82 -12.53 -9.60
CA LEU A 303 -4.13 -11.28 -10.29
C LEU A 303 -4.93 -11.50 -11.57
N VAL A 304 -4.54 -12.47 -12.40
CA VAL A 304 -5.27 -12.82 -13.64
C VAL A 304 -6.68 -13.34 -13.31
N LEU A 305 -6.79 -14.21 -12.30
CA LEU A 305 -8.06 -14.76 -11.84
C LEU A 305 -9.02 -13.72 -11.22
N THR A 306 -8.55 -12.50 -10.94
CA THR A 306 -9.46 -11.40 -10.51
C THR A 306 -10.36 -10.90 -11.62
N GLY A 307 -10.00 -11.10 -12.90
CA GLY A 307 -10.68 -10.48 -14.03
C GLY A 307 -10.60 -8.94 -14.08
N SER A 308 -9.83 -8.29 -13.20
CA SER A 308 -9.76 -6.83 -13.12
C SER A 308 -8.82 -6.23 -14.17
N ARG A 309 -9.40 -5.73 -15.27
CA ARG A 309 -8.68 -5.07 -16.38
C ARG A 309 -7.85 -3.89 -15.92
N GLY A 310 -8.48 -3.00 -15.16
CA GLY A 310 -7.84 -1.80 -14.61
C GLY A 310 -6.70 -2.17 -13.67
N GLY A 311 -6.91 -3.16 -12.79
CA GLY A 311 -5.88 -3.65 -11.87
C GLY A 311 -4.69 -4.30 -12.58
N VAL A 312 -4.95 -5.13 -13.60
CA VAL A 312 -3.89 -5.73 -14.45
C VAL A 312 -3.12 -4.63 -15.19
N ALA A 313 -3.79 -3.73 -15.91
CA ALA A 313 -3.14 -2.66 -16.65
C ALA A 313 -2.33 -1.72 -15.75
N ALA A 314 -2.84 -1.38 -14.57
CA ALA A 314 -2.11 -0.59 -13.59
C ALA A 314 -0.87 -1.33 -13.06
N THR A 315 -0.99 -2.63 -12.78
CA THR A 315 0.12 -3.49 -12.34
C THR A 315 1.22 -3.55 -13.39
N VAL A 316 0.85 -3.71 -14.66
CA VAL A 316 1.77 -3.61 -15.80
C VAL A 316 2.50 -2.28 -15.77
N GLY A 317 1.79 -1.16 -15.66
CA GLY A 317 2.40 0.17 -15.55
C GLY A 317 3.41 0.26 -14.40
N GLY A 318 3.10 -0.33 -13.24
CA GLY A 318 4.02 -0.45 -12.10
C GLY A 318 5.27 -1.28 -12.39
N ILE A 319 5.12 -2.45 -13.04
CA ILE A 319 6.25 -3.29 -13.45
C ILE A 319 7.12 -2.53 -14.46
N LEU A 320 6.51 -1.90 -15.48
CA LEU A 320 7.20 -1.08 -16.46
C LEU A 320 7.97 0.07 -15.81
N ALA A 321 7.38 0.74 -14.82
CA ALA A 321 8.07 1.77 -14.04
C ALA A 321 9.27 1.20 -13.28
N CYS A 322 9.10 0.07 -12.58
CA CYS A 322 10.20 -0.61 -11.87
C CYS A 322 11.35 -0.96 -12.83
N LEU A 323 11.04 -1.60 -13.95
CA LEU A 323 12.03 -2.04 -14.94
C LEU A 323 12.72 -0.84 -15.61
N SER A 324 11.98 0.22 -15.92
CA SER A 324 12.53 1.47 -16.45
C SER A 324 13.53 2.11 -15.48
N LEU A 325 13.23 2.15 -14.18
CA LEU A 325 14.14 2.69 -13.17
C LEU A 325 15.42 1.83 -13.03
N VAL A 326 15.27 0.51 -13.08
CA VAL A 326 16.40 -0.45 -13.07
C VAL A 326 17.26 -0.28 -14.32
N ALA A 327 16.64 -0.15 -15.50
CA ALA A 327 17.28 0.05 -16.79
C ALA A 327 18.16 1.30 -16.82
N VAL A 328 17.61 2.45 -16.42
CA VAL A 328 18.31 3.74 -16.41
C VAL A 328 19.49 3.71 -15.45
N ARG A 329 19.35 3.03 -14.31
CA ARG A 329 20.44 2.88 -13.33
C ARG A 329 21.58 2.00 -13.84
N GLY A 330 21.25 0.96 -14.62
CA GLY A 330 22.18 -0.08 -15.05
C GLY A 330 23.08 0.24 -16.24
N ARG A 331 23.23 1.52 -16.67
CA ARG A 331 23.98 1.98 -17.87
C ARG A 331 24.83 0.88 -18.52
N LYS A 332 24.25 0.21 -19.53
CA LYS A 332 24.72 -0.94 -20.36
C LYS A 332 23.91 -2.24 -20.18
N ASN A 333 22.64 -2.24 -20.61
CA ASN A 333 22.11 -3.20 -21.58
C ASN A 333 20.60 -2.99 -21.82
N ALA A 334 20.28 -2.15 -22.81
CA ALA A 334 18.91 -1.94 -23.31
C ALA A 334 18.23 -3.24 -23.77
N THR A 335 19.01 -4.29 -24.09
CA THR A 335 18.53 -5.62 -24.50
C THR A 335 17.90 -6.43 -23.36
N ALA A 336 18.42 -6.38 -22.13
CA ALA A 336 17.80 -7.06 -20.99
C ALA A 336 16.47 -6.40 -20.59
N VAL A 337 16.42 -5.07 -20.75
CA VAL A 337 15.24 -4.24 -20.54
C VAL A 337 14.21 -4.56 -21.63
N GLY A 338 14.60 -4.56 -22.90
CA GLY A 338 13.76 -4.95 -24.03
C GLY A 338 13.21 -6.38 -23.92
N PHE A 339 14.00 -7.34 -23.42
CA PHE A 339 13.55 -8.72 -23.23
C PHE A 339 12.56 -8.87 -22.08
N THR A 340 12.77 -8.14 -20.97
CA THR A 340 11.83 -8.14 -19.84
C THR A 340 10.54 -7.41 -20.19
N LEU A 341 10.64 -6.33 -20.97
CA LEU A 341 9.50 -5.64 -21.57
C LEU A 341 8.74 -6.56 -22.54
N LEU A 342 9.43 -7.28 -23.41
CA LEU A 342 8.84 -8.24 -24.35
C LEU A 342 8.12 -9.38 -23.61
N LEU A 343 8.74 -9.98 -22.59
CA LEU A 343 8.12 -11.04 -21.80
C LEU A 343 6.91 -10.55 -20.99
N SER A 344 7.00 -9.34 -20.43
CA SER A 344 5.87 -8.71 -19.75
C SER A 344 4.76 -8.44 -20.77
N THR A 345 5.05 -7.83 -21.92
CA THR A 345 4.12 -7.57 -23.02
C THR A 345 3.51 -8.85 -23.59
N LEU A 346 4.25 -9.96 -23.66
CA LEU A 346 3.74 -11.27 -24.10
C LEU A 346 2.86 -11.92 -23.04
N ALA A 347 3.20 -11.81 -21.75
CA ALA A 347 2.35 -12.30 -20.67
C ALA A 347 1.03 -11.50 -20.58
N ILE A 348 1.13 -10.18 -20.76
CA ILE A 348 -0.02 -9.28 -20.87
C ILE A 348 -0.81 -9.60 -22.14
N GLY A 349 -0.15 -9.75 -23.28
CA GLY A 349 -0.76 -10.12 -24.55
C GLY A 349 -1.47 -11.47 -24.47
N ALA A 350 -0.89 -12.47 -23.82
CA ALA A 350 -1.52 -13.77 -23.60
C ALA A 350 -2.72 -13.69 -22.65
N ALA A 351 -2.67 -12.85 -21.61
CA ALA A 351 -3.82 -12.54 -20.76
C ALA A 351 -4.92 -11.79 -21.55
N PHE A 352 -4.54 -10.91 -22.47
CA PHE A 352 -5.42 -10.16 -23.38
C PHE A 352 -5.93 -10.98 -24.58
N LEU A 353 -5.30 -12.09 -24.96
CA LEU A 353 -5.76 -12.98 -26.04
C LEU A 353 -6.78 -14.01 -25.56
N ASN A 354 -6.85 -14.26 -24.25
CA ASN A 354 -7.98 -14.96 -23.61
C ASN A 354 -9.22 -14.04 -23.43
N TYR A 355 -9.23 -12.88 -24.09
CA TYR A 355 -10.14 -11.74 -23.88
C TYR A 355 -10.96 -11.38 -25.14
N GLY A 356 -11.13 -12.33 -26.06
CA GLY A 356 -11.84 -12.13 -27.35
C GLY A 356 -13.30 -11.67 -27.23
N ASP A 357 -13.93 -11.79 -26.06
CA ASP A 357 -15.34 -11.42 -25.85
C ASP A 357 -15.58 -9.94 -25.52
N PHE A 358 -14.56 -9.14 -25.18
CA PHE A 358 -14.83 -7.76 -24.74
C PHE A 358 -15.36 -6.81 -25.81
N LEU A 359 -14.92 -6.99 -27.06
CA LEU A 359 -15.43 -6.16 -28.15
C LEU A 359 -16.86 -6.58 -28.54
N ALA A 360 -17.19 -7.85 -28.35
CA ALA A 360 -18.52 -8.40 -28.58
C ALA A 360 -19.50 -7.95 -27.47
N ASP A 361 -19.14 -8.09 -26.19
CA ASP A 361 -19.99 -7.70 -25.05
C ASP A 361 -20.25 -6.20 -24.94
N ARG A 362 -19.30 -5.37 -25.39
CA ARG A 362 -19.50 -3.91 -25.53
C ARG A 362 -20.56 -3.55 -26.58
N LEU A 363 -20.78 -4.41 -27.56
CA LEU A 363 -21.72 -4.17 -28.65
C LEU A 363 -23.07 -4.85 -28.43
N THR A 364 -23.13 -5.91 -27.61
CA THR A 364 -24.34 -6.74 -27.56
C THR A 364 -25.13 -6.66 -26.27
N THR A 365 -24.55 -6.48 -25.06
CA THR A 365 -25.42 -6.56 -23.85
C THR A 365 -24.92 -6.01 -22.49
N GLU A 366 -23.66 -5.58 -22.31
CA GLU A 366 -23.15 -5.11 -20.98
C GLU A 366 -22.99 -3.57 -20.84
N GLY A 367 -23.70 -2.79 -21.65
CA GLY A 367 -23.54 -1.32 -21.76
C GLY A 367 -23.91 -0.47 -20.54
N LEU A 368 -24.41 -1.04 -19.44
CA LEU A 368 -24.89 -0.24 -18.29
C LEU A 368 -23.79 0.10 -17.28
N ALA A 369 -22.85 -0.81 -16.98
CA ALA A 369 -21.87 -0.58 -15.91
C ALA A 369 -20.69 0.34 -16.31
N SER A 370 -20.34 0.41 -17.62
CA SER A 370 -19.28 1.30 -18.10
C SER A 370 -19.77 2.71 -18.40
N ASP A 371 -21.01 2.84 -18.91
CA ASP A 371 -21.60 4.14 -19.23
C ASP A 371 -22.01 4.89 -17.95
N ASP A 372 -22.52 4.17 -16.94
CA ASP A 372 -22.84 4.73 -15.62
C ASP A 372 -21.63 5.37 -14.93
N ARG A 373 -20.40 4.87 -15.13
CA ARG A 373 -19.19 5.44 -14.49
C ARG A 373 -18.80 6.78 -15.11
N LEU A 374 -18.82 6.88 -16.43
CA LEU A 374 -18.50 8.14 -17.11
C LEU A 374 -19.55 9.21 -16.79
N ALA A 375 -20.83 8.81 -16.73
CA ALA A 375 -21.91 9.66 -16.24
C ALA A 375 -21.65 10.10 -14.79
N ALA A 376 -21.35 9.17 -13.88
CA ALA A 376 -21.02 9.46 -12.49
C ALA A 376 -19.82 10.42 -12.34
N TYR A 377 -18.81 10.33 -13.20
CA TYR A 377 -17.69 11.28 -13.21
C TYR A 377 -18.14 12.68 -13.59
N GLY A 378 -18.99 12.80 -14.63
CA GLY A 378 -19.58 14.07 -15.04
C GLY A 378 -20.42 14.70 -13.93
N LEU A 379 -21.24 13.90 -13.23
CA LEU A 379 -22.04 14.34 -12.09
C LEU A 379 -21.18 14.74 -10.88
N THR A 380 -20.13 13.98 -10.59
CA THR A 380 -19.17 14.33 -9.55
C THR A 380 -18.47 15.65 -9.89
N TRP A 381 -18.12 15.87 -11.16
CA TRP A 381 -17.54 17.14 -11.61
C TRP A 381 -18.50 18.32 -11.40
N ARG A 382 -19.80 18.15 -11.71
CA ARG A 382 -20.82 19.16 -11.41
C ARG A 382 -20.89 19.46 -9.91
N SER A 383 -20.82 18.44 -9.05
CA SER A 383 -20.78 18.69 -7.60
C SER A 383 -19.53 19.47 -7.19
N ILE A 384 -18.36 19.16 -7.73
CA ILE A 384 -17.12 19.90 -7.46
C ILE A 384 -17.27 21.37 -7.83
N SER A 385 -17.98 21.71 -8.92
CA SER A 385 -18.19 23.10 -9.31
C SER A 385 -19.08 23.90 -8.37
N ASP A 386 -19.91 23.25 -7.55
CA ASP A 386 -20.78 23.93 -6.57
C ASP A 386 -20.06 24.26 -5.25
N ALA A 387 -19.05 23.46 -4.87
CA ALA A 387 -18.23 23.68 -3.67
C ALA A 387 -16.71 23.59 -3.95
N PRO A 388 -16.16 24.35 -4.91
CA PRO A 388 -14.80 24.13 -5.42
C PRO A 388 -13.72 24.44 -4.38
N LEU A 389 -13.98 25.39 -3.47
CA LEU A 389 -13.02 25.77 -2.44
C LEU A 389 -13.15 24.89 -1.19
N LEU A 390 -14.39 24.73 -0.71
CA LEU A 390 -14.64 24.12 0.58
C LEU A 390 -14.73 22.60 0.53
N GLY A 391 -15.17 22.05 -0.60
CA GLY A 391 -15.63 20.67 -0.70
C GLY A 391 -16.89 20.41 0.12
N PHE A 392 -17.32 19.15 0.14
CA PHE A 392 -18.51 18.70 0.89
C PHE A 392 -18.19 17.97 2.19
N GLY A 393 -16.90 17.81 2.53
CA GLY A 393 -16.46 16.91 3.60
C GLY A 393 -15.70 15.71 3.02
N ASP A 394 -14.49 15.47 3.50
CA ASP A 394 -13.78 14.23 3.12
C ASP A 394 -14.61 13.00 3.54
N GLY A 395 -14.65 11.99 2.67
CA GLY A 395 -15.41 10.76 2.89
C GLY A 395 -16.92 10.81 2.61
N THR A 396 -17.51 11.97 2.31
CA THR A 396 -18.99 12.13 2.20
C THR A 396 -19.55 11.85 0.80
N PHE A 397 -18.79 11.18 -0.08
CA PHE A 397 -19.23 10.91 -1.47
C PHE A 397 -20.61 10.28 -1.53
N GLN A 398 -20.84 9.25 -0.70
CA GLN A 398 -22.08 8.48 -0.67
C GLN A 398 -23.30 9.35 -0.29
N ASP A 399 -23.11 10.39 0.53
CA ASP A 399 -24.18 11.31 0.93
C ASP A 399 -24.43 12.41 -0.10
N VAL A 400 -23.38 12.84 -0.79
CA VAL A 400 -23.44 13.96 -1.73
C VAL A 400 -23.93 13.51 -3.10
N PHE A 401 -23.42 12.38 -3.61
CA PHE A 401 -23.70 11.91 -4.96
C PHE A 401 -25.21 11.77 -5.27
N PRO A 402 -26.08 11.29 -4.36
CA PRO A 402 -27.52 11.23 -4.60
C PRO A 402 -28.18 12.58 -4.91
N MET A 403 -27.63 13.70 -4.42
CA MET A 403 -28.13 15.05 -4.70
C MET A 403 -27.92 15.46 -6.17
N TYR A 404 -26.93 14.84 -6.83
CA TYR A 404 -26.53 15.12 -8.21
C TYR A 404 -26.95 14.03 -9.20
N ARG A 405 -27.34 12.84 -8.71
CA ARG A 405 -27.73 11.70 -9.54
C ARG A 405 -28.92 12.06 -10.43
N ASP A 406 -28.70 12.07 -11.74
CA ASP A 406 -29.75 12.24 -12.75
C ASP A 406 -30.01 10.92 -13.50
N ARG A 407 -30.81 10.98 -14.56
CA ARG A 407 -31.21 9.78 -15.34
C ARG A 407 -30.06 9.12 -16.12
N SER A 408 -28.88 9.74 -16.16
CA SER A 408 -27.69 9.19 -16.82
C SER A 408 -27.01 8.07 -16.01
N VAL A 409 -27.38 7.89 -14.74
CA VAL A 409 -26.93 6.77 -13.91
C VAL A 409 -28.17 5.97 -13.50
N GLY A 410 -28.16 4.65 -13.72
CA GLY A 410 -29.26 3.77 -13.33
C GLY A 410 -29.70 4.01 -11.88
N ILE A 411 -30.99 3.90 -11.54
CA ILE A 411 -31.52 4.26 -10.20
C ILE A 411 -31.35 3.18 -9.12
N LEU A 412 -31.04 1.95 -9.52
CA LEU A 412 -30.87 0.84 -8.61
C LEU A 412 -29.50 0.90 -7.93
N GLY A 413 -29.47 0.64 -6.63
CA GLY A 413 -28.24 0.45 -5.87
C GLY A 413 -27.60 1.71 -5.25
N VAL A 414 -26.74 1.36 -4.28
CA VAL A 414 -25.73 2.12 -3.52
C VAL A 414 -24.54 2.66 -4.31
N TRP A 415 -24.46 3.93 -4.72
CA TRP A 415 -23.16 4.49 -5.16
C TRP A 415 -22.40 5.01 -3.94
N ASP A 416 -21.61 4.13 -3.33
CA ASP A 416 -20.79 4.43 -2.15
C ASP A 416 -19.46 5.12 -2.49
N LYS A 417 -19.01 4.98 -3.75
CA LYS A 417 -17.72 5.47 -4.24
C LYS A 417 -17.82 6.03 -5.64
N CYS A 418 -16.97 7.01 -5.96
CA CYS A 418 -16.91 7.60 -7.30
C CYS A 418 -16.37 6.63 -8.35
N HIS A 419 -15.57 5.64 -7.94
CA HIS A 419 -14.65 4.89 -8.81
C HIS A 419 -13.62 5.79 -9.54
N ASN A 420 -13.42 7.01 -9.08
CA ASN A 420 -12.30 7.86 -9.42
C ASN A 420 -11.82 8.56 -8.15
N SER A 421 -10.70 8.11 -7.61
CA SER A 421 -10.20 8.60 -6.31
C SER A 421 -9.77 10.06 -6.37
N TYR A 422 -9.40 10.57 -7.55
CA TYR A 422 -9.04 11.98 -7.72
C TYR A 422 -10.27 12.88 -7.65
N LEU A 423 -11.35 12.51 -8.36
CA LEU A 423 -12.62 13.25 -8.31
C LEU A 423 -13.22 13.22 -6.90
N GLU A 424 -13.19 12.06 -6.23
CA GLU A 424 -13.71 11.95 -4.87
C GLU A 424 -12.91 12.82 -3.87
N ALA A 425 -11.58 12.85 -3.99
CA ALA A 425 -10.76 13.73 -3.17
C ALA A 425 -11.01 15.22 -3.45
N LEU A 426 -11.20 15.61 -4.72
CA LEU A 426 -11.55 16.99 -5.11
C LEU A 426 -12.92 17.40 -4.56
N GLN A 427 -13.91 16.50 -4.62
CA GLN A 427 -15.26 16.74 -4.10
C GLN A 427 -15.26 16.87 -2.57
N GLY A 428 -14.55 15.98 -1.86
CA GLY A 428 -14.53 15.96 -0.41
C GLY A 428 -13.71 17.09 0.20
N LEU A 429 -12.44 17.24 -0.21
CA LEU A 429 -11.49 18.20 0.38
C LEU A 429 -11.62 19.62 -0.20
N GLY A 430 -12.23 19.76 -1.37
CA GLY A 430 -12.13 20.97 -2.19
C GLY A 430 -10.87 20.97 -3.06
N VAL A 431 -10.94 21.68 -4.19
CA VAL A 431 -9.92 21.69 -5.23
C VAL A 431 -8.54 22.13 -4.72
N PRO A 432 -8.40 23.27 -3.99
CA PRO A 432 -7.07 23.75 -3.60
C PRO A 432 -6.30 22.74 -2.74
N LEU A 433 -6.98 22.14 -1.76
CA LEU A 433 -6.32 21.26 -0.81
C LEU A 433 -6.11 19.85 -1.35
N ALA A 434 -7.03 19.34 -2.16
CA ALA A 434 -6.82 18.09 -2.89
C ALA A 434 -5.61 18.20 -3.85
N LEU A 435 -5.48 19.29 -4.60
CA LEU A 435 -4.31 19.53 -5.46
C LEU A 435 -3.01 19.67 -4.65
N ALA A 436 -3.05 20.35 -3.50
CA ALA A 436 -1.91 20.41 -2.60
C ALA A 436 -1.51 19.02 -2.10
N LEU A 437 -2.47 18.19 -1.68
CA LEU A 437 -2.25 16.80 -1.29
C LEU A 437 -1.60 16.01 -2.43
N PHE A 438 -2.11 16.10 -3.66
CA PHE A 438 -1.50 15.43 -4.81
C PHE A 438 -0.06 15.91 -5.05
N GLY A 439 0.20 17.21 -4.90
CA GLY A 439 1.55 17.78 -4.95
C GLY A 439 2.48 17.22 -3.88
N ALA A 440 2.01 17.05 -2.64
CA ALA A 440 2.77 16.42 -1.57
C ALA A 440 3.11 14.95 -1.87
N LEU A 441 2.14 14.18 -2.40
CA LEU A 441 2.36 12.80 -2.80
C LEU A 441 3.33 12.69 -3.98
N LEU A 442 3.21 13.56 -4.99
CA LEU A 442 4.15 13.66 -6.11
C LEU A 442 5.57 14.03 -5.64
N TYR A 443 5.70 14.91 -4.65
CA TYR A 443 6.98 15.26 -4.04
C TYR A 443 7.64 14.05 -3.36
N LEU A 444 6.89 13.28 -2.58
CA LEU A 444 7.40 12.04 -1.94
C LEU A 444 7.73 10.97 -2.98
N PHE A 445 6.88 10.81 -3.99
CA PHE A 445 7.12 9.93 -5.13
C PHE A 445 8.41 10.30 -5.88
N GLY A 446 8.63 11.59 -6.17
CA GLY A 446 9.85 12.08 -6.80
C GLY A 446 11.12 11.77 -6.00
N LYS A 447 11.04 11.76 -4.65
CA LYS A 447 12.15 11.31 -3.79
C LYS A 447 12.42 9.83 -3.90
N CYS A 448 11.39 8.99 -3.98
CA CYS A 448 11.53 7.56 -4.22
C CYS A 448 12.16 7.29 -5.59
N VAL A 449 11.68 7.96 -6.64
CA VAL A 449 12.23 7.84 -8.01
C VAL A 449 13.71 8.25 -8.03
N ARG A 450 14.05 9.42 -7.48
CA ARG A 450 15.44 9.88 -7.38
C ARG A 450 16.30 8.89 -6.58
N ALA A 451 15.80 8.34 -5.50
CA ALA A 451 16.51 7.35 -4.70
C ALA A 451 16.71 6.02 -5.45
N ALA A 452 15.70 5.56 -6.19
CA ALA A 452 15.79 4.36 -7.03
C ALA A 452 16.89 4.49 -8.10
N LEU A 453 17.00 5.68 -8.70
CA LEU A 453 18.00 5.98 -9.74
C LEU A 453 19.42 6.16 -9.20
N THR A 454 19.57 6.78 -8.02
CA THR A 454 20.89 7.22 -7.52
C THR A 454 21.53 6.27 -6.50
N ARG A 455 20.73 5.47 -5.78
CA ARG A 455 21.24 4.63 -4.69
C ARG A 455 21.63 3.25 -5.21
N LYS A 456 22.82 2.77 -4.85
CA LYS A 456 23.30 1.42 -5.24
C LYS A 456 22.74 0.31 -4.34
N ALA A 457 23.21 0.22 -3.09
CA ALA A 457 22.88 -0.89 -2.19
C ALA A 457 21.47 -0.86 -1.58
N ALA A 458 20.82 0.31 -1.62
CA ALA A 458 19.61 0.66 -0.84
C ALA A 458 18.37 0.99 -1.70
N ALA A 459 18.35 0.58 -2.98
CA ALA A 459 17.30 1.02 -3.90
C ALA A 459 16.02 0.18 -3.88
N THR A 460 16.00 -0.96 -3.20
CA THR A 460 14.88 -1.91 -3.26
C THR A 460 13.58 -1.29 -2.77
N ALA A 461 13.58 -0.65 -1.61
CA ALA A 461 12.41 0.05 -1.09
C ALA A 461 12.01 1.25 -1.98
N PRO A 462 12.92 2.12 -2.42
CA PRO A 462 12.60 3.15 -3.42
C PRO A 462 11.99 2.63 -4.73
N LEU A 463 12.50 1.50 -5.27
CA LEU A 463 11.95 0.86 -6.47
C LEU A 463 10.53 0.35 -6.23
N ALA A 464 10.32 -0.41 -5.16
CA ALA A 464 9.02 -0.96 -4.79
C ALA A 464 8.00 0.17 -4.53
N ALA A 465 8.41 1.20 -3.80
CA ALA A 465 7.59 2.37 -3.52
C ALA A 465 7.19 3.12 -4.80
N SER A 466 8.14 3.33 -5.72
CA SER A 466 7.87 4.00 -6.99
C SER A 466 6.89 3.19 -7.84
N ALA A 467 7.15 1.90 -8.00
CA ALA A 467 6.30 1.00 -8.76
C ALA A 467 4.88 0.90 -8.16
N ALA A 468 4.75 0.70 -6.85
CA ALA A 468 3.46 0.65 -6.16
C ALA A 468 2.69 1.98 -6.28
N THR A 469 3.38 3.11 -6.19
CA THR A 469 2.77 4.44 -6.40
C THR A 469 2.26 4.59 -7.83
N THR A 470 2.99 4.11 -8.83
CA THR A 470 2.53 4.09 -10.23
C THR A 470 1.26 3.25 -10.40
N ILE A 471 1.18 2.06 -9.78
CA ILE A 471 -0.05 1.23 -9.81
C ILE A 471 -1.23 2.03 -9.27
N LEU A 472 -1.09 2.59 -8.06
CA LEU A 472 -2.17 3.34 -7.43
C LEU A 472 -2.58 4.56 -8.23
N ALA A 473 -1.59 5.32 -8.73
CA ALA A 473 -1.86 6.52 -9.51
C ALA A 473 -2.63 6.22 -10.81
N LEU A 474 -2.29 5.11 -11.48
CA LEU A 474 -2.97 4.67 -12.70
C LEU A 474 -4.37 4.11 -12.39
N HIS A 475 -4.50 3.26 -11.37
CA HIS A 475 -5.78 2.63 -11.07
C HIS A 475 -6.79 3.62 -10.46
N ALA A 476 -6.32 4.66 -9.77
CA ALA A 476 -7.15 5.71 -9.17
C ALA A 476 -8.03 6.50 -10.16
N PHE A 477 -7.75 6.43 -11.47
CA PHE A 477 -8.60 7.02 -12.52
C PHE A 477 -9.89 6.22 -12.80
N VAL A 478 -9.88 4.92 -12.49
CA VAL A 478 -10.96 3.99 -12.88
C VAL A 478 -11.48 3.15 -11.72
N ASP A 479 -10.88 3.29 -10.53
CA ASP A 479 -11.33 2.67 -9.31
C ASP A 479 -10.94 3.44 -8.04
N PHE A 480 -11.53 3.06 -6.90
CA PHE A 480 -11.30 3.66 -5.59
C PHE A 480 -10.31 2.89 -4.72
N SER A 481 -9.49 2.01 -5.31
CA SER A 481 -8.65 1.05 -4.59
C SER A 481 -7.76 1.66 -3.47
N ILE A 482 -7.24 2.88 -3.64
CA ILE A 482 -6.45 3.56 -2.58
C ILE A 482 -7.27 3.87 -1.32
N GLN A 483 -8.60 3.90 -1.42
CA GLN A 483 -9.48 4.08 -0.27
C GLN A 483 -9.66 2.79 0.54
N ILE A 484 -9.28 1.62 0.04
CA ILE A 484 -9.27 0.42 0.88
C ILE A 484 -8.10 0.49 1.86
N GLN A 485 -8.40 0.43 3.17
CA GLN A 485 -7.42 0.76 4.21
C GLN A 485 -6.19 -0.16 4.16
N ALA A 486 -6.34 -1.45 3.87
CA ALA A 486 -5.21 -2.37 3.70
C ALA A 486 -4.22 -1.94 2.59
N ILE A 487 -4.76 -1.43 1.48
CA ILE A 487 -3.97 -0.93 0.34
C ILE A 487 -3.24 0.34 0.74
N ALA A 488 -3.95 1.30 1.33
CA ALA A 488 -3.39 2.57 1.78
C ALA A 488 -2.27 2.38 2.82
N LEU A 489 -2.46 1.52 3.83
CA LEU A 489 -1.46 1.22 4.85
C LEU A 489 -0.20 0.58 4.24
N THR A 490 -0.39 -0.42 3.37
CA THR A 490 0.73 -1.12 2.71
C THR A 490 1.52 -0.14 1.83
N TRP A 491 0.85 0.71 1.07
CA TRP A 491 1.50 1.72 0.26
C TRP A 491 2.18 2.82 1.08
N ALA A 492 1.52 3.31 2.14
CA ALA A 492 2.10 4.30 3.06
C ALA A 492 3.40 3.78 3.71
N ALA A 493 3.43 2.48 4.06
CA ALA A 493 4.63 1.83 4.56
C ALA A 493 5.74 1.76 3.50
N LEU A 494 5.40 1.39 2.25
CA LEU A 494 6.36 1.34 1.15
C LEU A 494 6.93 2.72 0.81
N ILE A 495 6.09 3.76 0.67
CA ILE A 495 6.56 5.11 0.36
C ILE A 495 7.38 5.71 1.52
N GLY A 496 7.01 5.44 2.77
CA GLY A 496 7.82 5.78 3.94
C GLY A 496 9.21 5.14 3.90
N ALA A 497 9.27 3.83 3.63
CA ALA A 497 10.53 3.11 3.49
C ALA A 497 11.37 3.57 2.28
N GLY A 498 10.72 3.90 1.16
CA GLY A 498 11.37 4.44 -0.02
C GLY A 498 12.02 5.80 0.24
N VAL A 499 11.27 6.72 0.86
CA VAL A 499 11.76 8.05 1.23
C VAL A 499 12.88 7.94 2.27
N ALA A 500 12.79 7.03 3.25
CA ALA A 500 13.84 6.82 4.25
C ALA A 500 15.21 6.49 3.63
N GLN A 501 15.22 5.86 2.46
CA GLN A 501 16.43 5.47 1.73
C GLN A 501 16.94 6.54 0.75
N SER A 502 16.27 7.70 0.64
CA SER A 502 16.65 8.79 -0.27
C SER A 502 17.93 9.53 0.11
N TRP A 503 18.45 9.34 1.33
CA TRP A 503 19.62 10.07 1.82
C TRP A 503 20.81 9.18 2.18
N SER A 504 22.01 9.75 2.10
CA SER A 504 23.23 9.06 2.51
C SER A 504 23.30 8.87 4.02
N SER A 505 23.82 7.73 4.48
CA SER A 505 24.14 7.52 5.90
C SER A 505 25.31 8.36 6.40
N ARG A 506 26.08 8.98 5.48
CA ARG A 506 27.20 9.88 5.77
C ARG A 506 26.79 11.33 6.05
N GLU A 507 25.58 11.74 5.70
CA GLU A 507 25.06 13.11 5.97
C GLU A 507 24.59 13.29 7.43
N ARG A 508 24.96 12.38 8.33
CA ARG A 508 24.57 12.44 9.74
C ARG A 508 25.48 13.38 10.56
N THR A 509 26.52 13.94 9.95
CA THR A 509 27.58 14.73 10.60
C THR A 509 27.51 16.23 10.33
N SER A 510 26.51 16.74 9.62
CA SER A 510 26.48 18.16 9.21
C SER A 510 25.16 18.89 9.55
N LEU A 511 24.56 18.62 10.71
CA LEU A 511 23.53 19.46 11.32
C LEU A 511 23.62 19.39 12.85
#